data_AF-A0A928IU12-F1
#
_entry.id   AF-A0A928IU12-F1
#
_cell.length_a   1.000
_cell.length_b   1.000
_cell.length_c   1.000
_cell.angle_alpha   90.00
_cell.angle_beta   90.00
_cell.angle_gamma   90.00
#
_symmetry.space_group_name_H-M   'P 1'
#
loop_
_entity.id
_entity.type
_entity.pdbx_description
1 polymer ?
#
loop_
_entity_poly.entity_id
_entity_poly.type
_entity_poly.pdbx_seq_one_letter_code
_entity_poly.pdbx_strand_id
1 'polypeptide(L)'
;MALIRTEELRDRIKVVIPMTAPYNASADKKKENIDSFNALSREGLQNDKVERRILLYQTQAGEKVYMQYPGIESAREGIRAFPLDARPVLQKADGTYAADMDFKKIWDIIDRIGEGHRDDIDILATIFLRIAYMLDYKHNDQEYLCEELDIENDSVSESEHIRFVWNSLELDQDVLETLNDRFNTQEGMSIEGFLYYNDLLAQNEDCKYRYIQGDRWTITAGRINNCLSHLTVISHIRGKIGISKLIDSFQRTGVAPLPQSRFDEACGELVERR
;
A
#
# COMPACT_ATOMS: atom_id res chain seq x y z
N MET A 1 -19.90 -5.31 16.88
CA MET A 1 -19.02 -6.14 16.03
C MET A 1 -18.12 -6.92 16.97
N ALA A 2 -17.38 -7.93 16.50
CA ALA A 2 -16.80 -8.94 17.38
C ALA A 2 -15.32 -9.18 17.05
N LEU A 3 -14.46 -8.95 18.04
CA LEU A 3 -13.07 -9.39 18.01
C LEU A 3 -13.03 -10.91 17.90
N ILE A 4 -12.30 -11.40 16.89
CA ILE A 4 -12.13 -12.83 16.65
C ILE A 4 -10.91 -13.36 17.41
N ARG A 5 -10.89 -14.68 17.64
CA ARG A 5 -9.76 -15.33 18.33
C ARG A 5 -8.52 -15.32 17.44
N THR A 6 -7.34 -15.36 18.06
CA THR A 6 -6.05 -15.37 17.34
C THR A 6 -5.96 -16.50 16.31
N GLU A 7 -6.44 -17.70 16.62
CA GLU A 7 -6.44 -18.85 15.69
C GLU A 7 -7.28 -18.54 14.45
N GLU A 8 -8.49 -18.02 14.64
CA GLU A 8 -9.40 -17.63 13.55
C GLU A 8 -8.81 -16.49 12.70
N LEU A 9 -8.21 -15.48 13.33
CA LEU A 9 -7.53 -14.40 12.63
C LEU A 9 -6.42 -14.94 11.73
N ARG A 10 -5.58 -15.82 12.28
CA ARG A 10 -4.45 -16.41 11.55
C ARG A 10 -4.93 -17.26 10.39
N ASP A 11 -5.97 -18.07 10.58
CA ASP A 11 -6.56 -18.88 9.51
C ASP A 11 -7.12 -18.02 8.36
N ARG A 12 -7.73 -16.88 8.66
CA ARG A 12 -8.29 -15.96 7.65
C ARG A 12 -7.25 -15.10 6.95
N ILE A 13 -6.11 -14.86 7.59
CA ILE A 13 -4.96 -14.14 7.00
C ILE A 13 -4.06 -15.09 6.19
N LYS A 14 -4.11 -16.39 6.45
CA LYS A 14 -3.33 -17.39 5.74
C LYS A 14 -3.52 -17.28 4.22
N VAL A 15 -2.45 -17.51 3.47
CA VAL A 15 -2.49 -17.50 2.00
C VAL A 15 -1.77 -18.71 1.43
N VAL A 16 -2.23 -19.13 0.26
CA VAL A 16 -1.57 -20.12 -0.58
C VAL A 16 -1.04 -19.41 -1.81
N ILE A 17 0.26 -19.52 -2.06
CA ILE A 17 0.89 -18.91 -3.24
C ILE A 17 1.48 -19.99 -4.17
N PRO A 18 1.32 -19.84 -5.49
CA PRO A 18 2.01 -20.70 -6.46
C PRO A 18 3.53 -20.59 -6.35
N MET A 19 4.26 -21.71 -6.39
CA MET A 19 5.72 -21.73 -6.44
C MET A 19 6.29 -21.04 -7.68
N THR A 20 5.55 -21.09 -8.79
CA THR A 20 5.95 -20.50 -10.08
C THR A 20 5.01 -19.36 -10.44
N ALA A 21 5.59 -18.18 -10.66
CA ALA A 21 4.89 -16.97 -11.11
C ALA A 21 3.62 -16.66 -10.29
N PRO A 22 3.74 -16.45 -8.95
CA PRO A 22 2.58 -16.19 -8.07
C PRO A 22 1.77 -14.94 -8.47
N TYR A 23 2.40 -14.01 -9.21
CA TYR A 23 1.79 -12.79 -9.73
C TYR A 23 0.90 -12.99 -10.96
N ASN A 24 0.90 -14.17 -11.60
CA ASN A 24 0.10 -14.38 -12.81
C ASN A 24 -1.42 -14.28 -12.53
N ALA A 25 -1.86 -14.73 -11.36
CA ALA A 25 -3.27 -14.71 -10.98
C ALA A 25 -3.85 -13.30 -10.84
N SER A 26 -2.99 -12.30 -10.63
CA SER A 26 -3.37 -10.89 -10.46
C SER A 26 -2.88 -9.98 -11.59
N ALA A 27 -2.32 -10.56 -12.66
CA ALA A 27 -1.72 -9.79 -13.74
C ALA A 27 -2.70 -8.82 -14.39
N ASP A 28 -3.94 -9.26 -14.62
CA ASP A 28 -4.97 -8.45 -15.26
C ASP A 28 -5.51 -7.38 -14.30
N LYS A 29 -5.72 -7.70 -13.02
CA LYS A 29 -6.10 -6.73 -11.97
C LYS A 29 -5.10 -5.58 -11.87
N LYS A 30 -3.81 -5.92 -11.88
CA LYS A 30 -2.73 -4.93 -11.82
C LYS A 30 -2.72 -4.02 -13.04
N LYS A 31 -2.89 -4.57 -14.25
CA LYS A 31 -2.97 -3.78 -15.49
C LYS A 31 -4.20 -2.86 -15.48
N GLU A 32 -5.36 -3.39 -15.11
CA GLU A 32 -6.59 -2.61 -15.01
C GLU A 32 -6.43 -1.42 -14.06
N ASN A 33 -5.86 -1.64 -12.87
CA ASN A 33 -5.57 -0.53 -11.97
C ASN A 33 -4.60 0.48 -12.60
N ILE A 34 -3.49 0.04 -13.17
CA ILE A 34 -2.52 0.95 -13.80
C ILE A 34 -3.19 1.80 -14.88
N ASP A 35 -3.99 1.17 -15.74
CA ASP A 35 -4.67 1.83 -16.84
C ASP A 35 -5.70 2.85 -16.30
N SER A 36 -6.51 2.47 -15.31
CA SER A 36 -7.49 3.37 -14.68
C SER A 36 -6.86 4.58 -13.99
N PHE A 37 -5.81 4.38 -13.18
CA PHE A 37 -5.15 5.48 -12.47
C PHE A 37 -4.37 6.41 -13.42
N ASN A 38 -3.77 5.85 -14.48
CA ASN A 38 -3.10 6.66 -15.50
C ASN A 38 -4.08 7.43 -16.39
N ALA A 39 -5.33 6.97 -16.53
CA ALA A 39 -6.37 7.63 -17.31
C ALA A 39 -7.01 8.84 -16.61
N LEU A 40 -6.75 9.07 -15.32
CA LEU A 40 -7.27 10.22 -14.59
C LEU A 40 -6.84 11.55 -15.25
N SER A 41 -7.80 12.44 -15.51
CA SER A 41 -7.52 13.74 -16.12
C SER A 41 -6.63 14.57 -15.22
N ARG A 42 -5.61 15.20 -15.82
CA ARG A 42 -4.68 16.12 -15.16
C ARG A 42 -4.69 17.51 -15.80
N GLU A 43 -5.70 17.79 -16.63
CA GLU A 43 -5.85 19.08 -17.29
C GLU A 43 -6.04 20.19 -16.24
N GLY A 44 -5.26 21.28 -16.38
CA GLY A 44 -5.31 22.41 -15.45
C GLY A 44 -4.69 22.17 -14.08
N LEU A 45 -4.25 20.94 -13.77
CA LEU A 45 -3.68 20.62 -12.46
C LEU A 45 -2.17 20.92 -12.39
N GLN A 46 -1.72 21.37 -11.23
CA GLN A 46 -0.32 21.61 -10.93
C GLN A 46 -0.04 21.25 -9.47
N ASN A 47 0.99 20.42 -9.24
CA ASN A 47 1.44 20.07 -7.90
C ASN A 47 1.71 21.32 -7.05
N ASP A 48 1.29 21.28 -5.78
CA ASP A 48 1.33 22.38 -4.80
C ASP A 48 0.54 23.64 -5.17
N LYS A 49 -0.40 23.56 -6.14
CA LYS A 49 -1.30 24.67 -6.48
C LYS A 49 -2.74 24.23 -6.65
N VAL A 50 -3.01 23.41 -7.66
CA VAL A 50 -4.33 22.90 -7.99
C VAL A 50 -4.20 21.40 -8.18
N GLU A 51 -4.73 20.64 -7.23
CA GLU A 51 -4.64 19.19 -7.21
C GLU A 51 -6.04 18.58 -7.12
N ARG A 52 -6.19 17.32 -7.52
CA ARG A 52 -7.40 16.54 -7.32
C ARG A 52 -7.13 15.37 -6.41
N ARG A 53 -8.14 14.93 -5.66
CA ARG A 53 -8.07 13.71 -4.89
C ARG A 53 -9.35 12.89 -5.02
N ILE A 54 -9.20 11.57 -5.08
CA ILE A 54 -10.33 10.64 -5.13
C ILE A 54 -10.34 9.86 -3.81
N LEU A 55 -11.48 9.85 -3.12
CA LEU A 55 -11.67 9.08 -1.90
C LEU A 55 -11.81 7.60 -2.26
N LEU A 56 -10.83 6.77 -1.91
CA LEU A 56 -10.80 5.36 -2.32
C LEU A 56 -11.09 4.39 -1.18
N TYR A 57 -10.71 4.74 0.04
CA TYR A 57 -11.03 3.96 1.24
C TYR A 57 -11.61 4.83 2.35
N GLN A 58 -12.52 4.25 3.13
CA GLN A 58 -12.97 4.79 4.40
C GLN A 58 -12.85 3.69 5.46
N THR A 59 -12.12 3.98 6.55
CA THR A 59 -11.85 2.99 7.60
C THR A 59 -12.99 2.91 8.60
N GLN A 60 -13.02 1.85 9.40
CA GLN A 60 -14.00 1.71 10.49
C GLN A 60 -13.81 2.78 11.58
N ALA A 61 -12.58 3.28 11.74
CA ALA A 61 -12.27 4.38 12.64
C ALA A 61 -12.75 5.75 12.11
N GLY A 62 -13.30 5.82 10.89
CA GLY A 62 -13.77 7.04 10.26
C GLY A 62 -12.70 7.83 9.53
N GLU A 63 -11.53 7.25 9.29
CA GLU A 63 -10.48 7.86 8.49
C GLU A 63 -10.81 7.74 7.00
N LYS A 64 -10.30 8.66 6.20
CA LYS A 64 -10.48 8.69 4.75
C LYS A 64 -9.12 8.62 4.08
N VAL A 65 -8.95 7.66 3.17
CA VAL A 65 -7.71 7.50 2.39
C VAL A 65 -8.00 7.82 0.94
N TYR A 66 -7.31 8.84 0.47
CA TYR A 66 -7.44 9.37 -0.88
C TYR A 66 -6.22 9.01 -1.72
N MET A 67 -6.39 9.00 -3.03
CA MET A 67 -5.30 9.18 -3.98
C MET A 67 -5.32 10.61 -4.51
N GLN A 68 -4.28 11.40 -4.21
CA GLN A 68 -4.15 12.82 -4.57
C GLN A 68 -3.09 13.03 -5.66
N TYR A 69 -3.39 13.86 -6.65
CA TYR A 69 -2.55 14.09 -7.82
C TYR A 69 -2.74 15.51 -8.36
N PRO A 70 -1.73 16.11 -9.02
CA PRO A 70 -0.39 15.57 -9.27
C PRO A 70 0.50 15.52 -8.02
N GLY A 71 1.39 14.54 -7.94
CA GLY A 71 2.40 14.43 -6.88
C GLY A 71 3.71 15.16 -7.21
N ILE A 72 4.63 15.22 -6.24
CA ILE A 72 5.90 15.97 -6.36
C ILE A 72 6.77 15.52 -7.54
N GLU A 73 6.69 14.25 -7.98
CA GLU A 73 7.48 13.78 -9.11
C GLU A 73 6.96 14.29 -10.46
N SER A 74 5.73 14.82 -10.52
CA SER A 74 5.16 15.41 -11.73
C SER A 74 5.79 16.76 -12.08
N ALA A 75 6.33 17.47 -11.08
CA ALA A 75 6.99 18.77 -11.25
C ALA A 75 8.51 18.66 -11.46
N ARG A 76 9.07 17.44 -11.41
CA ARG A 76 10.51 17.22 -11.60
C ARG A 76 10.90 17.28 -13.07
N GLU A 77 12.15 17.65 -13.33
CA GLU A 77 12.73 17.64 -14.67
C GLU A 77 13.57 16.37 -14.95
N GLY A 78 13.71 16.03 -16.23
CA GLY A 78 14.60 14.98 -16.71
C GLY A 78 14.14 13.55 -16.40
N ILE A 79 15.09 12.63 -16.21
CA ILE A 79 14.83 11.19 -16.06
C ILE A 79 14.06 10.80 -14.79
N ARG A 80 13.90 11.74 -13.84
CA ARG A 80 13.16 11.55 -12.59
C ARG A 80 11.75 12.15 -12.66
N ALA A 81 11.37 12.71 -13.80
CA ALA A 81 10.03 13.23 -14.03
C ALA A 81 9.05 12.06 -14.19
N PHE A 82 7.97 12.10 -13.41
CA PHE A 82 6.84 11.20 -13.56
C PHE A 82 5.56 12.04 -13.64
N PRO A 83 5.12 12.46 -14.85
CA PRO A 83 3.97 13.36 -15.02
C PRO A 83 2.65 12.82 -14.45
N LEU A 84 2.53 11.51 -14.31
CA LEU A 84 1.32 10.86 -13.77
C LEU A 84 1.42 10.63 -12.25
N ASP A 85 2.43 11.18 -11.58
CA ASP A 85 2.65 11.01 -10.15
C ASP A 85 1.42 11.39 -9.32
N ALA A 86 1.21 10.61 -8.28
CA ALA A 86 0.13 10.73 -7.33
C ALA A 86 0.63 10.24 -5.96
N ARG A 87 -0.07 10.59 -4.90
CA ARG A 87 0.28 10.17 -3.54
C ARG A 87 -0.96 9.80 -2.74
N PRO A 88 -0.89 8.76 -1.90
CA PRO A 88 -1.90 8.56 -0.90
C PRO A 88 -1.92 9.73 0.10
N VAL A 89 -3.11 10.13 0.51
CA VAL A 89 -3.34 11.11 1.57
C VAL A 89 -4.34 10.53 2.55
N LEU A 90 -4.01 10.52 3.84
CA LEU A 90 -4.90 10.02 4.89
C LEU A 90 -5.39 11.18 5.75
N GLN A 91 -6.70 11.37 5.77
CA GLN A 91 -7.39 12.22 6.73
C GLN A 91 -7.85 11.36 7.90
N LYS A 92 -7.42 11.74 9.10
CA LYS A 92 -7.80 11.09 10.36
C LYS A 92 -9.25 11.37 10.70
N ALA A 93 -9.81 10.61 11.64
CA ALA A 93 -11.19 10.76 12.09
C ALA A 93 -11.52 12.16 12.65
N ASP A 94 -10.52 12.86 13.19
CA ASP A 94 -10.65 14.23 13.70
C ASP A 94 -10.55 15.31 12.60
N GLY A 95 -10.38 14.91 11.33
CA GLY A 95 -10.25 15.79 10.18
C GLY A 95 -8.82 16.25 9.88
N THR A 96 -7.86 16.01 10.77
CA THR A 96 -6.45 16.32 10.55
C THR A 96 -5.81 15.33 9.57
N TYR A 97 -4.73 15.73 8.89
CA TYR A 97 -4.04 14.86 7.93
C TYR A 97 -2.83 14.18 8.56
N ALA A 98 -2.64 12.90 8.23
CA ALA A 98 -1.38 12.21 8.52
C ALA A 98 -0.27 12.78 7.63
N ALA A 99 0.96 12.81 8.16
CA ALA A 99 2.11 13.24 7.38
C ALA A 99 2.46 12.18 6.32
N ASP A 100 2.87 12.63 5.13
CA ASP A 100 3.33 11.75 4.05
C ASP A 100 4.36 10.73 4.56
N MET A 101 4.15 9.46 4.22
CA MET A 101 5.02 8.37 4.64
C MET A 101 6.05 8.04 3.58
N ASP A 102 7.32 8.18 3.96
CA ASP A 102 8.45 7.58 3.25
C ASP A 102 8.75 6.19 3.83
N PHE A 103 9.71 5.49 3.21
CA PHE A 103 10.16 4.17 3.70
C PHE A 103 10.57 4.19 5.17
N LYS A 104 11.23 5.27 5.62
CA LYS A 104 11.67 5.40 7.00
C LYS A 104 10.46 5.36 7.95
N LYS A 105 9.45 6.19 7.72
CA LYS A 105 8.23 6.22 8.57
C LYS A 105 7.49 4.89 8.54
N ILE A 106 7.35 4.27 7.36
CA ILE A 106 6.72 2.95 7.23
C ILE A 106 7.46 1.92 8.08
N TRP A 107 8.80 1.90 8.01
CA TRP A 107 9.61 0.97 8.81
C TRP A 107 9.60 1.31 10.30
N ASP A 108 9.59 2.59 10.68
CA ASP A 108 9.45 3.01 12.09
C ASP A 108 8.12 2.50 12.69
N ILE A 109 7.03 2.48 11.90
CA ILE A 109 5.74 1.91 12.32
C ILE A 109 5.83 0.39 12.45
N ILE A 110 6.40 -0.30 11.44
CA ILE A 110 6.58 -1.75 11.45
C ILE A 110 7.46 -2.20 12.64
N ASP A 111 8.54 -1.46 12.92
CA ASP A 111 9.47 -1.74 14.01
C ASP A 111 8.79 -1.60 15.37
N ARG A 112 8.04 -0.51 15.59
CA ARG A 112 7.23 -0.31 16.81
C ARG A 112 6.18 -1.41 17.01
N ILE A 113 5.49 -1.82 15.95
CA ILE A 113 4.57 -2.97 16.01
C ILE A 113 5.35 -4.23 16.40
N GLY A 114 6.56 -4.41 15.86
CA GLY A 114 7.46 -5.52 16.16
C GLY A 114 7.92 -5.57 17.62
N GLU A 115 8.22 -4.42 18.22
CA GLU A 115 8.59 -4.32 19.64
C GLU A 115 7.43 -4.71 20.56
N GLY A 116 6.20 -4.30 20.24
CA GLY A 116 5.01 -4.59 21.05
C GLY A 116 4.38 -5.96 20.79
N HIS A 117 4.47 -6.47 19.56
CA HIS A 117 3.69 -7.62 19.07
C HIS A 117 4.52 -8.56 18.18
N ARG A 118 5.77 -8.84 18.59
CA ARG A 118 6.73 -9.64 17.82
C ARG A 118 6.20 -10.99 17.34
N ASP A 119 5.39 -11.67 18.15
CA ASP A 119 4.85 -12.99 17.83
C ASP A 119 3.78 -12.94 16.73
N ASP A 120 3.16 -11.76 16.53
CA ASP A 120 2.07 -11.54 15.60
C ASP A 120 2.47 -10.74 14.35
N ILE A 121 3.70 -10.23 14.27
CA ILE A 121 4.13 -9.41 13.12
C ILE A 121 4.14 -10.19 11.79
N ASP A 122 4.07 -11.51 11.84
CA ASP A 122 3.90 -12.35 10.67
C ASP A 122 2.52 -12.21 10.01
N ILE A 123 1.50 -11.81 10.76
CA ILE A 123 0.19 -11.40 10.25
C ILE A 123 0.35 -10.18 9.35
N LEU A 124 1.04 -9.14 9.83
CA LEU A 124 1.31 -7.92 9.05
C LEU A 124 2.14 -8.22 7.79
N ALA A 125 3.17 -9.07 7.92
CA ALA A 125 3.96 -9.52 6.76
C ALA A 125 3.09 -10.22 5.71
N THR A 126 2.14 -11.04 6.16
CA THR A 126 1.24 -11.78 5.25
C THR A 126 0.27 -10.84 4.54
N ILE A 127 -0.20 -9.77 5.18
CA ILE A 127 -1.01 -8.74 4.52
C ILE A 127 -0.18 -7.97 3.49
N PHE A 128 1.07 -7.58 3.81
CA PHE A 128 1.96 -6.97 2.80
C PHE A 128 2.25 -7.90 1.62
N LEU A 129 2.30 -9.22 1.84
CA LEU A 129 2.39 -10.20 0.77
C LEU A 129 1.12 -10.22 -0.09
N ARG A 130 -0.07 -10.14 0.53
CA ARG A 130 -1.34 -9.99 -0.20
C ARG A 130 -1.35 -8.73 -1.05
N ILE A 131 -0.88 -7.60 -0.53
CA ILE A 131 -0.74 -6.35 -1.29
C ILE A 131 0.25 -6.52 -2.45
N ALA A 132 1.42 -7.10 -2.19
CA ALA A 132 2.46 -7.33 -3.20
C ALA A 132 1.94 -8.08 -4.42
N TYR A 133 1.11 -9.10 -4.19
CA TYR A 133 0.55 -9.95 -5.25
C TYR A 133 -0.92 -9.69 -5.56
N MET A 134 -1.53 -8.63 -5.01
CA MET A 134 -2.96 -8.32 -5.14
C MET A 134 -3.88 -9.52 -4.90
N LEU A 135 -3.56 -10.32 -3.87
CA LEU A 135 -4.33 -11.51 -3.49
C LEU A 135 -5.66 -11.08 -2.89
N ASP A 136 -6.73 -11.73 -3.32
CA ASP A 136 -8.10 -11.50 -2.82
C ASP A 136 -8.60 -10.05 -2.99
N TYR A 137 -8.04 -9.33 -3.97
CA TYR A 137 -8.52 -7.98 -4.29
C TYR A 137 -9.91 -8.03 -4.91
N LYS A 138 -10.76 -7.11 -4.46
CA LYS A 138 -12.11 -6.88 -4.97
C LYS A 138 -12.09 -5.94 -6.16
N HIS A 139 -12.76 -6.34 -7.24
CA HIS A 139 -13.02 -5.45 -8.36
C HIS A 139 -14.16 -4.48 -8.02
N ASN A 140 -13.94 -3.19 -8.26
CA ASN A 140 -14.90 -2.13 -8.03
C ASN A 140 -15.16 -1.38 -9.34
N ASP A 141 -16.43 -1.11 -9.62
CA ASP A 141 -16.91 -0.24 -10.69
C ASP A 141 -18.10 0.54 -10.14
N GLN A 142 -17.81 1.73 -9.59
CA GLN A 142 -18.79 2.56 -8.89
C GLN A 142 -18.40 4.03 -8.93
N GLU A 143 -19.27 4.89 -8.39
CA GLU A 143 -18.99 6.32 -8.23
C GLU A 143 -18.17 6.60 -6.96
N TYR A 144 -17.18 7.48 -7.08
CA TYR A 144 -16.32 7.91 -6.00
C TYR A 144 -16.28 9.44 -5.92
N LEU A 145 -16.24 9.95 -4.69
CA LEU A 145 -16.04 11.37 -4.43
C LEU A 145 -14.65 11.79 -4.96
N CYS A 146 -14.65 12.76 -5.86
CA CYS A 146 -13.47 13.44 -6.36
C CYS A 146 -13.55 14.91 -5.99
N GLU A 147 -12.52 15.43 -5.37
CA GLU A 147 -12.43 16.82 -4.92
C GLU A 147 -11.27 17.50 -5.62
N GLU A 148 -11.51 18.71 -6.13
CA GLU A 148 -10.46 19.62 -6.58
C GLU A 148 -10.06 20.55 -5.43
N LEU A 149 -8.76 20.70 -5.26
CA LEU A 149 -8.14 21.37 -4.13
C LEU A 149 -7.37 22.58 -4.62
N ASP A 150 -7.67 23.73 -4.02
CA ASP A 150 -6.81 24.89 -4.04
C ASP A 150 -5.85 24.77 -2.87
N ILE A 151 -4.60 24.39 -3.17
CA ILE A 151 -3.56 24.13 -2.17
C ILE A 151 -3.09 25.44 -1.52
N GLU A 152 -3.07 26.55 -2.27
CA GLU A 152 -2.64 27.86 -1.75
C GLU A 152 -3.62 28.39 -0.70
N ASN A 153 -4.91 28.15 -0.90
CA ASN A 153 -5.97 28.59 0.01
C ASN A 153 -6.46 27.51 1.00
N ASP A 154 -5.85 26.32 0.98
CA ASP A 154 -6.23 25.14 1.78
C ASP A 154 -7.75 24.87 1.75
N SER A 155 -8.31 24.81 0.54
CA SER A 155 -9.76 24.70 0.34
C SER A 155 -10.14 23.75 -0.78
N VAL A 156 -11.35 23.20 -0.70
CA VAL A 156 -11.95 22.43 -1.78
C VAL A 156 -12.70 23.39 -2.70
N SER A 157 -12.26 23.50 -3.96
CA SER A 157 -12.86 24.39 -4.96
C SER A 157 -14.07 23.75 -5.64
N GLU A 158 -14.01 22.44 -5.90
CA GLU A 158 -15.06 21.68 -6.56
C GLU A 158 -15.15 20.27 -5.96
N SER A 159 -16.35 19.69 -5.99
CA SER A 159 -16.58 18.31 -5.58
C SER A 159 -17.56 17.65 -6.54
N GLU A 160 -17.16 16.52 -7.08
CA GLU A 160 -17.96 15.73 -8.02
C GLU A 160 -17.90 14.24 -7.66
N HIS A 161 -18.79 13.46 -8.25
CA HIS A 161 -18.70 12.00 -8.20
C HIS A 161 -18.30 11.50 -9.59
N ILE A 162 -17.19 10.75 -9.66
CA ILE A 162 -16.71 10.15 -10.90
C ILE A 162 -16.89 8.65 -10.86
N ARG A 163 -17.29 8.05 -11.97
CA ARG A 163 -17.24 6.59 -12.12
C ARG A 163 -15.78 6.16 -12.25
N PHE A 164 -15.33 5.26 -11.39
CA PHE A 164 -13.95 4.78 -11.38
C PHE A 164 -13.90 3.26 -11.21
N VAL A 165 -13.06 2.61 -12.02
CA VAL A 165 -12.90 1.15 -12.05
C VAL A 165 -11.52 0.78 -11.53
N TRP A 166 -11.44 -0.04 -10.49
CA TRP A 166 -10.17 -0.48 -9.93
C TRP A 166 -10.36 -1.67 -8.97
N ASN A 167 -9.26 -2.33 -8.65
CA ASN A 167 -9.19 -3.44 -7.74
C ASN A 167 -8.57 -2.97 -6.41
N SER A 168 -9.29 -3.17 -5.31
CA SER A 168 -8.91 -2.72 -3.97
C SER A 168 -8.55 -3.89 -3.05
N LEU A 169 -7.71 -3.63 -2.06
CA LEU A 169 -7.47 -4.55 -0.95
C LEU A 169 -8.79 -4.77 -0.19
N GLU A 170 -9.23 -6.02 -0.09
CA GLU A 170 -10.38 -6.42 0.71
C GLU A 170 -9.91 -7.24 1.91
N LEU A 171 -10.32 -6.82 3.10
CA LEU A 171 -10.13 -7.54 4.36
C LEU A 171 -11.47 -7.55 5.08
N ASP A 172 -11.80 -8.68 5.69
CA ASP A 172 -13.06 -8.81 6.39
C ASP A 172 -13.14 -7.86 7.58
N GLN A 173 -14.35 -7.38 7.89
CA GLN A 173 -14.54 -6.32 8.89
C GLN A 173 -14.08 -6.71 10.30
N ASP A 174 -14.35 -7.95 10.72
CA ASP A 174 -13.93 -8.50 12.01
C ASP A 174 -12.43 -8.78 12.09
N VAL A 175 -11.80 -9.13 10.96
CA VAL A 175 -10.34 -9.17 10.82
C VAL A 175 -9.76 -7.77 11.05
N LEU A 176 -10.29 -6.75 10.35
CA LEU A 176 -9.84 -5.37 10.51
C LEU A 176 -10.04 -4.82 11.93
N GLU A 177 -11.20 -5.08 12.55
CA GLU A 177 -11.48 -4.70 13.95
C GLU A 177 -10.46 -5.34 14.90
N THR A 178 -10.17 -6.63 14.72
CA THR A 178 -9.19 -7.36 15.53
C THR A 178 -7.76 -6.86 15.31
N LEU A 179 -7.40 -6.49 14.07
CA LEU A 179 -6.09 -5.92 13.76
C LEU A 179 -5.94 -4.52 14.39
N ASN A 180 -6.98 -3.68 14.31
CA ASN A 180 -7.00 -2.34 14.90
C ASN A 180 -6.85 -2.38 16.43
N ASP A 181 -7.53 -3.32 17.10
CA ASP A 181 -7.36 -3.56 18.54
C ASP A 181 -5.94 -4.04 18.88
N ARG A 182 -5.39 -4.93 18.04
CA ARG A 182 -4.09 -5.57 18.29
C ARG A 182 -2.88 -4.68 18.02
N PHE A 183 -2.82 -3.96 16.91
CA PHE A 183 -1.61 -3.28 16.42
C PHE A 183 -1.62 -1.76 16.58
N ASN A 184 -2.44 -1.23 17.50
CA ASN A 184 -2.66 0.21 17.73
C ASN A 184 -1.45 1.09 17.34
N THR A 185 -1.59 1.89 16.27
CA THR A 185 -0.47 2.68 15.76
C THR A 185 -0.36 4.01 16.53
N GLN A 186 0.85 4.35 16.99
CA GLN A 186 1.05 5.51 17.87
C GLN A 186 0.94 6.87 17.18
N GLU A 187 0.70 6.92 15.87
CA GLU A 187 0.66 8.18 15.09
C GLU A 187 -0.77 8.72 14.90
N GLY A 188 -1.74 8.20 15.67
CA GLY A 188 -3.15 8.60 15.58
C GLY A 188 -3.83 8.10 14.31
N MET A 189 -3.32 7.01 13.74
CA MET A 189 -3.88 6.33 12.57
C MET A 189 -4.21 4.89 12.95
N SER A 190 -5.26 4.31 12.38
CA SER A 190 -5.57 2.90 12.58
C SER A 190 -4.64 1.99 11.76
N ILE A 191 -4.51 0.70 12.10
CA ILE A 191 -3.74 -0.22 11.24
C ILE A 191 -4.44 -0.42 9.89
N GLU A 192 -5.76 -0.37 9.87
CA GLU A 192 -6.56 -0.36 8.63
C GLU A 192 -6.17 0.81 7.72
N GLY A 193 -6.10 2.03 8.28
CA GLY A 193 -5.66 3.23 7.56
C GLY A 193 -4.23 3.11 7.05
N PHE A 194 -3.32 2.55 7.85
CA PHE A 194 -1.94 2.27 7.44
C PHE A 194 -1.86 1.29 6.26
N LEU A 195 -2.64 0.21 6.30
CA LEU A 195 -2.66 -0.81 5.25
C LEU A 195 -3.21 -0.25 3.94
N TYR A 196 -4.31 0.50 3.99
CA TYR A 196 -4.89 1.16 2.81
C TYR A 196 -3.98 2.25 2.24
N TYR A 197 -3.30 3.02 3.09
CA TYR A 197 -2.28 3.97 2.64
C TYR A 197 -1.16 3.27 1.86
N ASN A 198 -0.65 2.15 2.39
CA ASN A 198 0.42 1.38 1.73
C ASN A 198 -0.03 0.70 0.44
N ASP A 199 -1.29 0.25 0.35
CA ASP A 199 -1.85 -0.26 -0.92
C ASP A 199 -1.87 0.82 -2.01
N LEU A 200 -2.33 2.02 -1.69
CA LEU A 200 -2.33 3.13 -2.64
C LEU A 200 -0.91 3.63 -2.98
N LEU A 201 0.02 3.59 -2.03
CA LEU A 201 1.43 3.87 -2.29
C LEU A 201 2.02 2.85 -3.28
N ALA A 202 1.73 1.57 -3.07
CA ALA A 202 2.13 0.49 -3.96
C ALA A 202 1.48 0.63 -5.36
N GLN A 203 0.25 1.11 -5.42
CA GLN A 203 -0.43 1.44 -6.67
C GLN A 203 0.28 2.57 -7.44
N ASN A 204 0.74 3.63 -6.76
CA ASN A 204 1.51 4.69 -7.43
C ASN A 204 2.82 4.16 -8.02
N GLU A 205 3.52 3.30 -7.28
CA GLU A 205 4.76 2.68 -7.76
C GLU A 205 4.52 1.84 -9.02
N ASP A 206 3.42 1.09 -9.09
CA ASP A 206 3.05 0.37 -10.31
C ASP A 206 2.87 1.30 -11.52
N CYS A 207 2.15 2.41 -11.35
CA CYS A 207 1.94 3.42 -12.39
C CYS A 207 3.26 4.02 -12.85
N LYS A 208 4.14 4.39 -11.91
CA LYS A 208 5.47 4.94 -12.17
C LYS A 208 6.33 3.99 -12.98
N TYR A 209 6.46 2.74 -12.55
CA TYR A 209 7.29 1.77 -13.26
C TYR A 209 6.72 1.42 -14.63
N ARG A 210 5.38 1.37 -14.80
CA ARG A 210 4.75 1.22 -16.12
C ARG A 210 5.14 2.37 -17.04
N TYR A 211 5.03 3.61 -16.55
CA TYR A 211 5.37 4.80 -17.31
C TYR A 211 6.85 4.82 -17.73
N ILE A 212 7.77 4.59 -16.78
CA ILE A 212 9.21 4.66 -17.03
C ILE A 212 9.69 3.54 -17.95
N GLN A 213 9.16 2.32 -17.81
CA GLN A 213 9.63 1.16 -18.57
C GLN A 213 8.91 0.96 -19.91
N GLY A 214 7.71 1.53 -20.09
CA GLY A 214 6.92 1.41 -21.31
C GLY A 214 6.73 -0.06 -21.72
N ASP A 215 7.12 -0.38 -22.96
CA ASP A 215 7.01 -1.73 -23.52
C ASP A 215 7.91 -2.78 -22.83
N ARG A 216 8.93 -2.35 -22.09
CA ARG A 216 9.81 -3.25 -21.33
C ARG A 216 9.25 -3.59 -19.95
N TRP A 217 8.13 -2.98 -19.57
CA TRP A 217 7.53 -3.21 -18.27
C TRP A 217 7.14 -4.68 -18.09
N THR A 218 7.41 -5.20 -16.90
CA THR A 218 7.03 -6.55 -16.49
C THR A 218 6.15 -6.49 -15.26
N ILE A 219 5.28 -7.48 -15.11
CA ILE A 219 4.34 -7.54 -13.98
C ILE A 219 5.02 -7.54 -12.60
N THR A 220 6.29 -7.94 -12.54
CA THR A 220 7.12 -7.97 -11.35
C THR A 220 7.66 -6.60 -10.90
N ALA A 221 7.59 -5.56 -11.74
CA ALA A 221 8.02 -4.21 -11.39
C ALA A 221 6.99 -3.48 -10.50
N GLY A 222 7.40 -2.44 -9.77
CA GLY A 222 6.50 -1.67 -8.90
C GLY A 222 6.23 -2.34 -7.56
N ARG A 223 4.95 -2.55 -7.22
CA ARG A 223 4.49 -2.97 -5.89
C ARG A 223 5.20 -4.16 -5.30
N ILE A 224 5.54 -5.16 -6.13
CA ILE A 224 6.15 -6.41 -5.67
C ILE A 224 7.48 -6.11 -5.00
N ASN A 225 8.33 -5.29 -5.62
CA ASN A 225 9.63 -4.95 -5.04
C ASN A 225 9.49 -4.10 -3.77
N ASN A 226 8.53 -3.17 -3.77
CA ASN A 226 8.26 -2.30 -2.64
C ASN A 226 7.75 -3.11 -1.42
N CYS A 227 6.63 -3.81 -1.57
CA CYS A 227 5.99 -4.55 -0.49
C CYS A 227 6.86 -5.70 0.04
N LEU A 228 7.56 -6.44 -0.85
CA LEU A 228 8.47 -7.51 -0.39
C LEU A 228 9.71 -6.96 0.34
N SER A 229 10.03 -5.66 0.20
CA SER A 229 11.08 -5.04 1.01
C SER A 229 10.64 -4.85 2.46
N HIS A 230 9.34 -4.59 2.71
CA HIS A 230 8.80 -4.60 4.07
C HIS A 230 8.94 -5.99 4.72
N LEU A 231 8.73 -7.08 3.95
CA LEU A 231 8.93 -8.44 4.44
C LEU A 231 10.39 -8.70 4.85
N THR A 232 11.37 -8.12 4.16
CA THR A 232 12.78 -8.23 4.58
C THR A 232 13.02 -7.55 5.93
N VAL A 233 12.44 -6.37 6.16
CA VAL A 233 12.49 -5.70 7.48
C VAL A 233 11.81 -6.55 8.54
N ILE A 234 10.64 -7.14 8.26
CA ILE A 234 9.94 -8.00 9.21
C ILE A 234 10.74 -9.29 9.50
N SER A 235 11.39 -9.89 8.51
CA SER A 235 12.32 -11.02 8.72
C SER A 235 13.44 -10.66 9.71
N HIS A 236 13.92 -9.41 9.71
CA HIS A 236 14.90 -8.93 10.69
C HIS A 236 14.30 -8.86 12.09
N ILE A 237 13.14 -8.24 12.23
CA ILE A 237 12.42 -8.12 13.51
C ILE A 237 12.16 -9.51 14.12
N ARG A 238 11.79 -10.49 13.28
CA ARG A 238 11.59 -11.88 13.69
C ARG A 238 12.89 -12.64 13.97
N GLY A 239 14.06 -12.00 13.86
CA GLY A 239 15.37 -12.58 14.16
C GLY A 239 15.86 -13.60 13.13
N LYS A 240 15.29 -13.61 11.93
CA LYS A 240 15.66 -14.55 10.85
C LYS A 240 16.78 -14.01 9.96
N ILE A 241 16.99 -12.70 9.95
CA ILE A 241 18.19 -12.05 9.37
C ILE A 241 18.88 -11.14 10.38
N GLY A 242 20.21 -11.13 10.34
CA GLY A 242 21.02 -10.17 11.09
C GLY A 242 21.06 -8.79 10.43
N ILE A 243 21.32 -7.76 11.23
CA ILE A 243 21.35 -6.35 10.79
C ILE A 243 22.32 -6.10 9.63
N SER A 244 23.50 -6.73 9.63
CA SER A 244 24.47 -6.57 8.53
C SER A 244 23.93 -7.04 7.18
N LYS A 245 23.15 -8.12 7.18
CA LYS A 245 22.51 -8.64 5.96
C LYS A 245 21.37 -7.74 5.50
N LEU A 246 20.60 -7.19 6.44
CA LEU A 246 19.56 -6.20 6.14
C LEU A 246 20.17 -4.98 5.43
N ILE A 247 21.20 -4.38 6.03
CA ILE A 247 21.89 -3.19 5.49
C ILE A 247 22.50 -3.47 4.10
N ASP A 248 23.23 -4.58 3.93
CA ASP A 248 23.83 -4.95 2.63
C ASP A 248 22.76 -5.12 1.54
N SER A 249 21.57 -5.61 1.89
CA SER A 249 20.47 -5.80 0.93
C SER A 249 19.92 -4.47 0.41
N PHE A 250 19.80 -3.46 1.27
CA PHE A 250 19.28 -2.14 0.87
C PHE A 250 20.33 -1.24 0.23
N GLN A 251 21.61 -1.37 0.61
CA GLN A 251 22.70 -0.53 0.11
C GLN A 251 22.87 -0.62 -1.43
N ARG A 252 22.55 -1.77 -2.04
CA ARG A 252 22.82 -2.01 -3.47
C ARG A 252 21.78 -1.40 -4.41
N THR A 253 20.52 -1.44 -4.01
CA THR A 253 19.38 -1.21 -4.92
C THR A 253 18.31 -0.27 -4.37
N GLY A 254 18.44 0.20 -3.12
CA GLY A 254 17.44 1.05 -2.45
C GLY A 254 16.16 0.31 -2.02
N VAL A 255 15.88 -0.83 -2.64
CA VAL A 255 14.86 -1.82 -2.26
C VAL A 255 15.53 -3.17 -2.01
N ALA A 256 14.94 -3.99 -1.14
CA ALA A 256 15.46 -5.31 -0.78
C ALA A 256 14.32 -6.34 -0.72
N PRO A 257 13.70 -6.70 -1.86
CA PRO A 257 12.58 -7.64 -1.87
C PRO A 257 12.97 -9.00 -1.29
N LEU A 258 12.21 -9.51 -0.32
CA LEU A 258 12.41 -10.84 0.24
C LEU A 258 12.13 -11.90 -0.84
N PRO A 259 13.07 -12.83 -1.12
CA PRO A 259 12.82 -13.89 -2.09
C PRO A 259 11.69 -14.83 -1.64
N GLN A 260 10.90 -15.35 -2.58
CA GLN A 260 9.79 -16.28 -2.30
C GLN A 260 10.23 -17.55 -1.55
N SER A 261 11.46 -18.02 -1.76
CA SER A 261 12.03 -19.15 -1.02
C SER A 261 12.20 -18.88 0.49
N ARG A 262 12.08 -17.63 0.92
CA ARG A 262 12.32 -17.17 2.29
C ARG A 262 11.09 -16.52 2.94
N PHE A 263 9.90 -16.61 2.33
CA PHE A 263 8.70 -16.00 2.91
C PHE A 263 8.35 -16.54 4.29
N ASP A 264 8.70 -17.79 4.61
CA ASP A 264 8.57 -18.35 5.95
C ASP A 264 9.33 -17.55 7.03
N GLU A 265 10.40 -16.84 6.66
CA GLU A 265 11.13 -15.98 7.58
C GLU A 265 10.31 -14.77 8.06
N ALA A 266 9.44 -14.22 7.19
CA ALA A 266 8.62 -13.06 7.50
C ALA A 266 7.19 -13.46 7.89
N CYS A 267 6.57 -14.35 7.12
CA CYS A 267 5.16 -14.75 7.25
C CYS A 267 4.94 -16.03 8.09
N GLY A 268 6.00 -16.77 8.43
CA GLY A 268 5.87 -17.99 9.24
C GLY A 268 5.02 -19.05 8.54
N GLU A 269 4.12 -19.69 9.29
CA GLU A 269 3.23 -20.74 8.79
C GLU A 269 1.98 -20.20 8.07
N LEU A 270 1.82 -18.87 8.01
CA LEU A 270 0.70 -18.22 7.34
C LEU A 270 0.81 -18.23 5.80
N VAL A 271 1.94 -18.70 5.26
CA VAL A 271 2.15 -18.81 3.81
C VAL A 271 2.44 -20.26 3.46
N GLU A 272 1.54 -20.86 2.69
CA GLU A 272 1.78 -22.14 2.04
C GLU A 272 2.21 -21.91 0.58
N ARG A 273 3.26 -22.62 0.15
CA ARG A 273 3.73 -22.60 -1.24
C ARG A 273 3.29 -23.90 -1.90
N ARG A 274 2.55 -23.80 -3.00
CA ARG A 274 2.05 -24.97 -3.76
C ARG A 274 2.43 -24.90 -5.23
#